data_AF-A0A8I0Q856-F1
#
_entry.id   AF-A0A8I0Q856-F1
#
_cell.length_a   1.000
_cell.length_b   1.000
_cell.length_c   1.000
_cell.angle_alpha   90.00
_cell.angle_beta   90.00
_cell.angle_gamma   90.00
#
_symmetry.space_group_name_H-M   'P 1'
#
loop_
_entity.id
_entity.type
_entity.pdbx_description
1 polymer ?
#
loop_
_entity_poly.entity_id
_entity_poly.type
_entity_poly.pdbx_seq_one_letter_code
_entity_poly.pdbx_strand_id
1 'polypeptide(L)'
;MDNIKIFCFLIVFFVTGCSSGYNYYLKKEDLKGTLSYKLDDFIEDNNCRDFLLSKKGVFYKMNDHLIYSYESNCNMNDFFIKECTSYGGVFGYESIKTTWCMKNGIPLWGVNAEYNSVHEKYKTSEKEWLDGIKLLGYESEKEKEERQGREETKSRAEEQRKKMLYESALKGSPADVLKGNVGDKICKMDEEKSKDYKDNPEEWILYFGYIENKANKKILVRYYGHGNKYTHIDDMDNKILWESPQGWWVCE
;
A
#
# COMPACT_ATOMS: atom_id res chain seq x y z
N MET A 1 -21.52 -20.96 63.59
CA MET A 1 -20.51 -21.62 62.74
C MET A 1 -21.00 -21.51 61.31
N ASP A 2 -20.33 -20.64 60.59
CA ASP A 2 -20.77 -19.99 59.36
C ASP A 2 -20.65 -20.91 58.14
N ASN A 3 -21.74 -21.06 57.39
CA ASN A 3 -21.72 -21.73 56.09
C ASN A 3 -21.64 -20.69 54.98
N ILE A 4 -20.41 -20.35 54.61
CA ILE A 4 -20.10 -19.56 53.41
C ILE A 4 -20.41 -20.43 52.18
N LYS A 5 -21.42 -20.03 51.39
CA LYS A 5 -21.70 -20.61 50.07
C LYS A 5 -20.73 -19.99 49.05
N ILE A 6 -19.71 -20.74 48.65
CA ILE A 6 -18.84 -20.37 47.52
C ILE A 6 -19.54 -20.81 46.23
N PHE A 7 -20.02 -19.84 45.47
CA PHE A 7 -20.55 -20.04 44.12
C PHE A 7 -19.35 -20.10 43.15
N CYS A 8 -18.93 -21.31 42.76
CA CYS A 8 -17.93 -21.48 41.70
C CYS A 8 -18.59 -21.26 40.33
N PHE A 9 -18.48 -20.05 39.81
CA PHE A 9 -18.72 -19.75 38.39
C PHE A 9 -17.59 -20.36 37.55
N LEU A 10 -17.85 -21.53 36.96
CA LEU A 10 -16.98 -22.16 35.96
C LEU A 10 -17.26 -21.50 34.60
N ILE A 11 -16.60 -20.38 34.34
CA ILE A 11 -16.56 -19.76 33.01
C ILE A 11 -15.62 -20.61 32.16
N VAL A 12 -16.20 -21.54 31.39
CA VAL A 12 -15.51 -22.23 30.30
C VAL A 12 -15.28 -21.20 29.19
N PHE A 13 -14.09 -20.61 29.17
CA PHE A 13 -13.61 -19.88 28.01
C PHE A 13 -13.49 -20.87 26.84
N PHE A 14 -14.48 -20.84 25.94
CA PHE A 14 -14.33 -21.34 24.58
C PHE A 14 -13.33 -20.44 23.85
N VAL A 15 -12.05 -20.69 24.06
CA VAL A 15 -10.99 -20.23 23.17
C VAL A 15 -11.07 -21.11 21.93
N THR A 16 -12.00 -20.81 21.01
CA THR A 16 -11.97 -21.41 19.67
C THR A 16 -10.68 -20.93 19.01
N GLY A 17 -9.82 -21.90 18.77
CA GLY A 17 -8.40 -21.70 18.56
C GLY A 17 -8.05 -20.80 17.38
N CYS A 18 -7.01 -19.99 17.60
CA CYS A 18 -6.04 -19.74 16.55
C CYS A 18 -5.61 -21.11 15.99
N SER A 19 -6.01 -21.42 14.76
CA SER A 19 -5.42 -22.53 14.02
C SER A 19 -3.94 -22.19 13.85
N SER A 20 -3.09 -22.76 14.70
CA SER A 20 -1.68 -22.87 14.41
C SER A 20 -1.58 -23.68 13.12
N GLY A 21 -1.20 -23.05 12.01
CA GLY A 21 -0.94 -23.75 10.77
C GLY A 21 0.11 -24.83 11.05
N TYR A 22 -0.31 -26.10 11.09
CA TYR A 22 0.60 -27.22 11.24
C TYR A 22 1.32 -27.39 9.91
N ASN A 23 2.63 -27.13 9.89
CA ASN A 23 3.49 -27.56 8.79
C ASN A 23 3.66 -29.06 8.89
N TYR A 24 3.14 -29.80 7.92
CA TYR A 24 3.34 -31.25 7.85
C TYR A 24 4.54 -31.54 6.96
N TYR A 25 5.62 -32.03 7.56
CA TYR A 25 6.78 -32.49 6.80
C TYR A 25 6.41 -33.72 5.97
N LEU A 26 6.81 -33.71 4.71
CA LEU A 26 6.56 -34.80 3.77
C LEU A 26 7.86 -35.51 3.44
N LYS A 27 7.76 -36.81 3.18
CA LYS A 27 8.90 -37.60 2.71
C LYS A 27 9.01 -37.44 1.20
N LYS A 28 10.25 -37.36 0.70
CA LYS A 28 10.54 -37.20 -0.75
C LYS A 28 9.85 -38.29 -1.57
N GLU A 29 9.83 -39.53 -1.07
CA GLU A 29 9.28 -40.68 -1.78
C GLU A 29 7.78 -40.55 -2.07
N ASP A 30 7.05 -39.77 -1.26
CA ASP A 30 5.62 -39.51 -1.41
C ASP A 30 5.29 -38.43 -2.45
N LEU A 31 6.33 -37.82 -3.03
CA LEU A 31 6.25 -36.68 -3.95
C LEU A 31 6.66 -37.03 -5.38
N LYS A 32 6.79 -38.33 -5.70
CA LYS A 32 7.13 -38.76 -7.06
C LYS A 32 6.20 -38.12 -8.10
N GLY A 33 6.80 -37.48 -9.09
CA GLY A 33 6.11 -36.81 -10.19
C GLY A 33 5.78 -35.34 -9.96
N THR A 34 6.03 -34.79 -8.76
CA THR A 34 5.91 -33.34 -8.53
C THR A 34 7.16 -32.59 -9.01
N LEU A 35 7.05 -31.27 -9.19
CA LEU A 35 8.20 -30.43 -9.55
C LEU A 35 9.25 -30.45 -8.44
N SER A 36 8.83 -30.38 -7.19
CA SER A 36 9.73 -30.39 -6.04
C SER A 36 10.60 -31.64 -6.00
N TYR A 37 10.03 -32.80 -6.31
CA TYR A 37 10.77 -34.06 -6.40
C TYR A 37 11.84 -34.00 -7.50
N LYS A 38 11.45 -33.56 -8.70
CA LYS A 38 12.37 -33.43 -9.84
C LYS A 38 13.49 -32.41 -9.58
N LEU A 39 13.18 -31.32 -8.89
CA LEU A 39 14.16 -30.29 -8.54
C LEU A 39 15.20 -30.83 -7.55
N ASP A 40 14.76 -31.58 -6.53
CA ASP A 40 15.69 -32.18 -5.59
C ASP A 40 16.62 -33.20 -6.26
N ASP A 41 16.08 -34.06 -7.14
CA ASP A 41 16.90 -34.97 -7.97
C ASP A 41 17.88 -34.20 -8.86
N PHE A 42 17.43 -33.13 -9.52
CA PHE A 42 18.30 -32.28 -10.34
C PHE A 42 19.45 -31.67 -9.53
N ILE A 43 19.17 -31.15 -8.33
CA ILE A 43 20.16 -30.56 -7.43
C ILE A 43 21.20 -31.62 -7.00
N GLU A 44 20.75 -32.83 -6.67
CA GLU A 44 21.61 -33.95 -6.28
C GLU A 44 22.48 -34.42 -7.47
N ASP A 45 21.87 -34.69 -8.62
CA ASP A 45 22.55 -35.23 -9.81
C ASP A 45 23.60 -34.27 -10.40
N ASN A 46 23.37 -32.95 -10.27
CA ASN A 46 24.29 -31.93 -10.78
C ASN A 46 25.28 -31.41 -9.73
N ASN A 47 25.34 -32.04 -8.54
CA ASN A 47 26.20 -31.61 -7.43
C ASN A 47 26.03 -30.12 -7.08
N CYS A 48 24.79 -29.63 -7.09
CA CYS A 48 24.49 -28.22 -6.84
C CYS A 48 24.51 -27.84 -5.34
N ARG A 49 24.75 -28.80 -4.45
CA ARG A 49 24.87 -28.62 -3.00
C ARG A 49 26.33 -28.46 -2.61
N ASP A 50 26.63 -27.45 -1.78
CA ASP A 50 27.90 -27.43 -1.05
C ASP A 50 27.84 -28.48 0.06
N PHE A 51 28.61 -29.56 -0.10
CA PHE A 51 28.56 -30.74 0.77
C PHE A 51 28.89 -30.42 2.24
N LEU A 52 29.58 -29.31 2.51
CA LEU A 52 30.03 -28.95 3.86
C LEU A 52 29.06 -28.05 4.64
N LEU A 53 28.19 -27.31 3.97
CA LEU A 53 27.40 -26.25 4.59
C LEU A 53 25.90 -26.29 4.26
N SER A 54 25.51 -26.96 3.16
CA SER A 54 24.12 -26.92 2.72
C SER A 54 23.23 -27.94 3.42
N LYS A 55 22.05 -27.50 3.87
CA LYS A 55 21.03 -28.39 4.42
C LYS A 55 20.33 -29.13 3.30
N LYS A 56 19.96 -30.39 3.55
CA LYS A 56 19.02 -31.11 2.68
C LYS A 56 17.74 -30.30 2.53
N GLY A 57 17.21 -30.27 1.31
CA GLY A 57 15.96 -29.57 1.04
C GLY A 57 14.82 -30.17 1.87
N VAL A 58 13.84 -29.34 2.20
CA VAL A 58 12.76 -29.70 3.11
C VAL A 58 11.43 -29.57 2.39
N PHE A 59 10.67 -30.66 2.39
CA PHE A 59 9.32 -30.71 1.87
C PHE A 59 8.31 -30.56 3.00
N TYR A 60 7.39 -29.63 2.87
CA TYR A 60 6.31 -29.47 3.83
C TYR A 60 5.02 -29.00 3.16
N LYS A 61 3.91 -29.35 3.79
CA LYS A 61 2.57 -28.89 3.41
C LYS A 61 2.18 -27.72 4.32
N MET A 62 1.84 -26.59 3.73
CA MET A 62 1.27 -25.43 4.41
C MET A 62 0.00 -25.02 3.67
N ASN A 63 -1.13 -24.80 4.37
CA ASN A 63 -2.40 -24.38 3.78
C ASN A 63 -2.75 -25.13 2.48
N ASP A 64 -2.59 -26.45 2.53
CA ASP A 64 -2.89 -27.39 1.45
C ASP A 64 -2.11 -27.25 0.13
N HIS A 65 -1.00 -26.51 0.12
CA HIS A 65 -0.02 -26.57 -0.97
C HIS A 65 1.31 -27.18 -0.51
N LEU A 66 2.04 -27.75 -1.46
CA LEU A 66 3.38 -28.28 -1.25
C LEU A 66 4.38 -27.15 -1.38
N ILE A 67 5.24 -27.04 -0.38
CA ILE A 67 6.40 -26.19 -0.39
C ILE A 67 7.65 -27.06 -0.31
N TYR A 68 8.58 -26.79 -1.22
CA TYR A 68 9.92 -27.32 -1.16
C TYR A 68 10.90 -26.17 -1.01
N SER A 69 11.52 -26.07 0.16
CA SER A 69 12.61 -25.12 0.41
C SER A 69 13.94 -25.83 0.17
N TYR A 70 14.79 -25.22 -0.64
CA TYR A 70 16.04 -25.81 -1.08
C TYR A 70 17.21 -24.83 -0.95
N GLU A 71 18.42 -25.38 -0.96
CA GLU A 71 19.66 -24.64 -1.10
C GLU A 71 20.38 -25.18 -2.32
N SER A 72 20.83 -24.29 -3.20
CA SER A 72 21.50 -24.65 -4.45
C SER A 72 22.46 -23.54 -4.86
N ASN A 73 23.67 -23.92 -5.27
CA ASN A 73 24.68 -23.02 -5.84
C ASN A 73 24.58 -22.92 -7.37
N CYS A 74 23.72 -23.73 -7.98
CA CYS A 74 23.50 -23.72 -9.41
C CYS A 74 22.42 -22.69 -9.79
N ASN A 75 22.49 -22.17 -11.01
CA ASN A 75 21.39 -21.40 -11.58
C ASN A 75 20.26 -22.36 -12.02
N MET A 76 19.08 -22.22 -11.42
CA MET A 76 17.93 -23.09 -11.68
C MET A 76 16.99 -22.56 -12.78
N ASN A 77 17.25 -21.38 -13.35
CA ASN A 77 16.30 -20.74 -14.27
C ASN A 77 15.98 -21.61 -15.50
N ASP A 78 17.01 -22.18 -16.13
CA ASP A 78 16.82 -23.06 -17.29
C ASP A 78 16.04 -24.34 -16.95
N PHE A 79 16.26 -24.88 -15.74
CA PHE A 79 15.49 -26.00 -15.23
C PHE A 79 14.00 -25.64 -15.12
N PHE A 80 13.68 -24.49 -14.51
CA PHE A 80 12.29 -24.05 -14.35
C PHE A 80 11.60 -23.76 -15.69
N ILE A 81 12.29 -23.09 -16.62
CA ILE A 81 11.76 -22.82 -17.96
C ILE A 81 11.43 -24.14 -18.69
N LYS A 82 12.36 -25.11 -18.65
CA LYS A 82 12.18 -26.41 -19.30
C LYS A 82 11.03 -27.21 -18.68
N GLU A 83 10.97 -27.27 -17.35
CA GLU A 83 9.89 -27.97 -16.66
C GLU A 83 8.55 -27.33 -16.96
N CYS A 84 8.43 -26.00 -16.92
CA CYS A 84 7.16 -25.33 -17.21
C CYS A 84 6.68 -25.60 -18.64
N THR A 85 7.60 -25.56 -19.61
CA THR A 85 7.33 -25.91 -21.00
C THR A 85 6.84 -27.36 -21.12
N SER A 86 7.41 -28.29 -20.35
CA SER A 86 6.96 -29.69 -20.35
C SER A 86 5.53 -29.88 -19.84
N TYR A 87 5.05 -29.00 -18.95
CA TYR A 87 3.64 -28.95 -18.53
C TYR A 87 2.73 -28.24 -19.56
N GLY A 88 3.29 -27.72 -20.65
CA GLY A 88 2.60 -26.90 -21.65
C GLY A 88 2.28 -25.49 -21.15
N GLY A 89 3.05 -24.99 -20.18
CA GLY A 89 2.93 -23.64 -19.64
C GLY A 89 4.05 -22.71 -20.10
N VAL A 90 3.97 -21.46 -19.65
CA VAL A 90 4.97 -20.40 -19.85
C VAL A 90 5.46 -19.94 -18.47
N PHE A 91 6.77 -19.96 -18.26
CA PHE A 91 7.41 -19.48 -17.04
C PHE A 91 7.80 -18.01 -17.20
N GLY A 92 7.53 -17.19 -16.19
CA GLY A 92 7.91 -15.77 -16.21
C GLY A 92 6.80 -14.81 -15.79
N TYR A 93 5.64 -15.31 -15.36
CA TYR A 93 4.62 -14.44 -14.77
C TYR A 93 5.06 -14.01 -13.37
N GLU A 94 5.45 -12.75 -13.22
CA GLU A 94 5.97 -12.22 -11.95
C GLU A 94 4.86 -11.63 -11.09
N SER A 95 4.80 -12.13 -9.86
CA SER A 95 4.13 -11.49 -8.72
C SER A 95 5.20 -10.99 -7.73
N ILE A 96 4.79 -10.27 -6.68
CA ILE A 96 5.68 -9.50 -5.78
C ILE A 96 7.00 -10.22 -5.43
N LYS A 97 6.97 -11.52 -5.09
CA LYS A 97 8.16 -12.32 -4.75
C LYS A 97 8.25 -13.68 -5.45
N THR A 98 7.30 -13.98 -6.34
CA THR A 98 7.16 -15.33 -6.91
C THR A 98 6.99 -15.24 -8.41
N THR A 99 7.80 -16.01 -9.14
CA THR A 99 7.68 -16.21 -10.58
C THR A 99 6.89 -17.48 -10.83
N TRP A 100 5.81 -17.38 -11.59
CA TRP A 100 4.84 -18.45 -11.80
C TRP A 100 5.02 -19.10 -13.17
N CYS A 101 4.80 -20.41 -13.20
CA CYS A 101 4.52 -21.16 -14.42
C CYS A 101 3.01 -21.13 -14.68
N MET A 102 2.62 -20.56 -15.82
CA MET A 102 1.22 -20.32 -16.18
C MET A 102 0.77 -21.20 -17.34
N LYS A 103 -0.43 -21.74 -17.24
CA LYS A 103 -1.09 -22.45 -18.35
C LYS A 103 -2.53 -21.99 -18.47
N ASN A 104 -2.89 -21.40 -19.60
CA ASN A 104 -4.23 -20.86 -19.86
C ASN A 104 -4.74 -19.92 -18.75
N GLY A 105 -3.85 -19.06 -18.23
CA GLY A 105 -4.19 -18.14 -17.13
C GLY A 105 -4.23 -18.77 -15.73
N ILE A 106 -3.98 -20.08 -15.60
CA ILE A 106 -3.96 -20.79 -14.32
C ILE A 106 -2.49 -21.04 -13.91
N PRO A 107 -2.06 -20.62 -12.72
CA PRO A 107 -0.73 -20.94 -12.21
C PRO A 107 -0.66 -22.42 -11.85
N LEU A 108 0.38 -23.11 -12.33
CA LEU A 108 0.63 -24.52 -12.02
C LEU A 108 1.50 -24.67 -10.77
N TRP A 109 2.52 -23.83 -10.67
CA TRP A 109 3.47 -23.74 -9.57
C TRP A 109 4.23 -22.41 -9.65
N GLY A 110 4.87 -22.02 -8.56
CA GLY A 110 5.63 -20.78 -8.44
C GLY A 110 6.97 -20.98 -7.75
N VAL A 111 7.94 -20.16 -8.11
CA VAL A 111 9.28 -20.15 -7.50
C VAL A 111 9.49 -18.81 -6.82
N ASN A 112 9.81 -18.86 -5.53
CA ASN A 112 10.27 -17.71 -4.78
C ASN A 112 11.79 -17.74 -4.70
N ALA A 113 12.43 -16.87 -5.48
CA ALA A 113 13.89 -16.80 -5.57
C ALA A 113 14.53 -16.21 -4.30
N GLU A 114 13.81 -15.39 -3.53
CA GLU A 114 14.31 -14.80 -2.27
C GLU A 114 14.48 -15.87 -1.20
N TYR A 115 13.57 -16.84 -1.13
CA TYR A 115 13.57 -17.91 -0.12
C TYR A 115 13.99 -19.28 -0.66
N ASN A 116 14.43 -19.35 -1.93
CA ASN A 116 14.72 -20.60 -2.63
C ASN A 116 13.63 -21.65 -2.36
N SER A 117 12.38 -21.31 -2.68
CA SER A 117 11.24 -22.20 -2.46
C SER A 117 10.40 -22.39 -3.70
N VAL A 118 9.98 -23.64 -3.92
CA VAL A 118 8.97 -24.01 -4.91
C VAL A 118 7.65 -24.17 -4.20
N HIS A 119 6.61 -23.56 -4.74
CA HIS A 119 5.22 -23.70 -4.32
C HIS A 119 4.47 -24.43 -5.43
N GLU A 120 3.85 -25.57 -5.13
CA GLU A 120 3.08 -26.31 -6.11
C GLU A 120 1.79 -26.88 -5.54
N LYS A 121 0.81 -27.07 -6.44
CA LYS A 121 -0.46 -27.70 -6.10
C LYS A 121 -0.24 -29.15 -5.68
N TYR A 122 -0.71 -29.54 -4.50
CA TYR A 122 -0.57 -30.91 -4.01
C TYR A 122 -1.83 -31.40 -3.30
N LYS A 123 -2.50 -32.38 -3.91
CA LYS A 123 -3.73 -33.01 -3.38
C LYS A 123 -4.84 -32.01 -2.99
N THR A 124 -4.89 -30.86 -3.68
CA THR A 124 -5.91 -29.82 -3.51
C THR A 124 -6.76 -29.62 -4.76
N SER A 125 -7.96 -29.08 -4.55
CA SER A 125 -8.76 -28.54 -5.64
C SER A 125 -8.07 -27.33 -6.27
N GLU A 126 -8.46 -26.99 -7.49
CA GLU A 126 -7.96 -25.76 -8.15
C GLU A 126 -8.34 -24.50 -7.37
N LYS A 127 -9.54 -24.46 -6.80
CA LYS A 127 -10.00 -23.34 -5.99
C LYS A 127 -9.12 -23.15 -4.76
N GLU A 128 -8.87 -24.20 -3.99
CA GLU A 128 -8.01 -24.14 -2.79
C GLU A 128 -6.58 -23.71 -3.15
N TRP A 129 -6.06 -24.19 -4.28
CA TRP A 129 -4.76 -23.76 -4.79
C TRP A 129 -4.74 -22.26 -5.11
N LEU A 130 -5.71 -21.77 -5.88
CA LEU A 130 -5.82 -20.35 -6.24
C LEU A 130 -6.00 -19.45 -5.01
N ASP A 131 -6.81 -19.88 -4.04
CA ASP A 131 -7.00 -19.16 -2.78
C ASP A 131 -5.70 -19.14 -1.94
N GLY A 132 -4.96 -20.25 -1.93
CA GLY A 132 -3.69 -20.36 -1.21
C GLY A 132 -2.59 -19.46 -1.78
N ILE A 133 -2.43 -19.42 -3.10
CA ILE A 133 -1.38 -18.61 -3.72
C ILE A 133 -1.67 -17.10 -3.68
N LYS A 134 -2.94 -16.69 -3.54
CA LYS A 134 -3.28 -15.29 -3.27
C LYS A 134 -2.65 -14.79 -1.98
N LEU A 135 -2.55 -15.64 -0.95
CA LEU A 135 -1.83 -15.32 0.29
C LEU A 135 -0.31 -15.18 0.08
N LEU A 136 0.22 -15.77 -1.00
CA LEU A 136 1.61 -15.63 -1.43
C LEU A 136 1.82 -14.42 -2.35
N GLY A 137 0.80 -13.57 -2.52
CA GLY A 137 0.86 -12.38 -3.36
C GLY A 137 0.59 -12.63 -4.84
N TYR A 138 0.10 -13.82 -5.22
CA TYR A 138 -0.41 -14.03 -6.57
C TYR A 138 -1.62 -13.13 -6.82
N GLU A 139 -1.55 -12.37 -7.91
CA GLU A 139 -2.61 -11.55 -8.46
C GLU A 139 -2.79 -12.03 -9.90
N SER A 140 -4.01 -12.22 -10.38
CA SER A 140 -4.25 -12.50 -11.80
C SER A 140 -4.08 -11.24 -12.65
N GLU A 141 -3.86 -11.38 -13.96
CA GLU A 141 -3.77 -10.23 -14.88
C GLU A 141 -4.99 -9.31 -14.76
N LYS A 142 -6.19 -9.89 -14.71
CA LYS A 142 -7.43 -9.15 -14.53
C LYS A 142 -7.47 -8.38 -13.20
N GLU A 143 -7.06 -9.00 -12.09
CA GLU A 143 -7.03 -8.33 -10.79
C GLU A 143 -6.01 -7.18 -10.79
N LYS A 144 -4.86 -7.37 -11.44
CA LYS A 144 -3.82 -6.35 -11.61
C LYS A 144 -4.34 -5.15 -12.42
N GLU A 145 -5.02 -5.39 -13.54
CA GLU A 145 -5.65 -4.35 -14.34
C GLU A 145 -6.74 -3.59 -13.56
N GLU A 146 -7.60 -4.30 -12.83
CA GLU A 146 -8.64 -3.69 -11.99
C GLU A 146 -8.06 -2.85 -10.86
N ARG A 147 -6.93 -3.26 -10.27
CA ARG A 147 -6.24 -2.49 -9.24
C ARG A 147 -5.62 -1.23 -9.82
N GLN A 148 -4.92 -1.35 -10.95
CA GLN A 148 -4.33 -0.20 -11.65
C GLN A 148 -5.39 0.83 -12.05
N GLY A 149 -6.52 0.39 -12.63
CA GLY A 149 -7.62 1.31 -12.97
C GLY A 149 -8.24 2.01 -11.75
N ARG A 150 -8.31 1.34 -10.60
CA ARG A 150 -8.76 1.94 -9.33
C ARG A 150 -7.76 2.96 -8.79
N GLU A 151 -6.46 2.68 -8.87
CA GLU A 151 -5.39 3.59 -8.45
C GLU A 151 -5.37 4.85 -9.32
N GLU A 152 -5.49 4.72 -10.64
CA GLU A 152 -5.59 5.85 -11.57
C GLU A 152 -6.81 6.73 -11.28
N THR A 153 -7.96 6.12 -11.01
CA THR A 153 -9.19 6.86 -10.68
C THR A 153 -9.02 7.66 -9.39
N LYS A 154 -8.41 7.07 -8.36
CA LYS A 154 -8.11 7.75 -7.09
C LYS A 154 -7.15 8.92 -7.30
N SER A 155 -6.08 8.71 -8.08
CA SER A 155 -5.10 9.76 -8.39
C SER A 155 -5.75 10.95 -9.07
N ARG A 156 -6.60 10.71 -10.08
CA ARG A 156 -7.33 11.79 -10.79
C ARG A 156 -8.30 12.53 -9.88
N ALA A 157 -9.02 11.80 -9.02
CA ALA A 157 -9.93 12.42 -8.06
C ALA A 157 -9.18 13.31 -7.04
N GLU A 158 -8.00 12.88 -6.59
CA GLU A 158 -7.15 13.66 -5.70
C GLU A 158 -6.61 14.93 -6.38
N GLU A 159 -6.11 14.82 -7.61
CA GLU A 159 -5.66 15.96 -8.41
C GLU A 159 -6.78 16.99 -8.61
N GLN A 160 -7.98 16.51 -8.99
CA GLN A 160 -9.15 17.38 -9.14
C GLN A 160 -9.52 18.07 -7.81
N ARG A 161 -9.44 17.34 -6.69
CA ARG A 161 -9.70 17.90 -5.35
C ARG A 161 -8.70 19.02 -5.00
N LYS A 162 -7.41 18.80 -5.24
CA LYS A 162 -6.35 19.79 -4.98
C LYS A 162 -6.54 21.05 -5.82
N LYS A 163 -6.84 20.87 -7.11
CA LYS A 163 -7.18 21.97 -8.01
C LYS A 163 -8.38 22.79 -7.53
N MET A 164 -9.47 22.12 -7.14
CA MET A 164 -10.66 22.81 -6.60
C MET A 164 -10.35 23.58 -5.32
N LEU A 165 -9.52 23.02 -4.44
CA LEU A 165 -9.10 23.68 -3.21
C LEU A 165 -8.30 24.95 -3.50
N TYR A 166 -7.30 24.89 -4.40
CA TYR A 166 -6.51 26.04 -4.82
C TYR A 166 -7.37 27.15 -5.44
N GLU A 167 -8.26 26.79 -6.37
CA GLU A 167 -9.18 27.74 -6.99
C GLU A 167 -10.17 28.35 -6.00
N SER A 168 -10.61 27.58 -5.00
CA SER A 168 -11.47 28.08 -3.93
C SER A 168 -10.73 29.09 -3.04
N ALA A 169 -9.47 28.81 -2.69
CA ALA A 169 -8.65 29.72 -1.89
C ALA A 169 -8.38 31.05 -2.62
N LEU A 170 -8.10 31.01 -3.94
CA LEU A 170 -7.97 32.23 -4.76
C LEU A 170 -9.24 33.09 -4.76
N LYS A 171 -10.41 32.45 -4.76
CA LYS A 171 -11.69 33.18 -4.71
C LYS A 171 -11.96 33.76 -3.33
N GLY A 172 -11.49 33.11 -2.27
CA GLY A 172 -11.80 33.45 -0.88
C GLY A 172 -13.29 33.33 -0.57
N SER A 173 -13.73 33.97 0.52
CA SER A 173 -15.13 34.07 0.91
C SER A 173 -15.54 35.54 1.15
N PRO A 174 -15.64 36.36 0.09
CA PRO A 174 -15.82 37.81 0.22
C PRO A 174 -17.09 38.20 0.99
N ALA A 175 -18.16 37.43 0.82
CA ALA A 175 -19.42 37.65 1.53
C ALA A 175 -19.28 37.46 3.05
N ASP A 176 -18.47 36.49 3.47
CA ASP A 176 -18.26 36.20 4.89
C ASP A 176 -17.32 37.24 5.51
N VAL A 177 -16.27 37.64 4.78
CA VAL A 177 -15.40 38.75 5.18
C VAL A 177 -16.19 40.05 5.35
N LEU A 178 -17.13 40.36 4.45
CA LEU A 178 -18.00 41.52 4.59
C LEU A 178 -18.95 41.42 5.79
N LYS A 179 -19.36 40.21 6.19
CA LYS A 179 -20.18 39.97 7.39
C LYS A 179 -19.39 39.92 8.70
N GLY A 180 -18.08 39.69 8.68
CA GLY A 180 -17.22 39.62 9.88
C GLY A 180 -17.24 40.90 10.74
N ASN A 181 -16.58 40.88 11.88
CA ASN A 181 -16.45 42.04 12.74
C ASN A 181 -15.15 42.81 12.46
N VAL A 182 -15.12 44.07 12.88
CA VAL A 182 -13.84 44.79 13.03
C VAL A 182 -13.03 44.05 14.09
N GLY A 183 -11.77 43.76 13.80
CA GLY A 183 -10.86 42.92 14.60
C GLY A 183 -10.76 41.48 14.14
N ASP A 184 -11.61 41.00 13.24
CA ASP A 184 -11.53 39.62 12.73
C ASP A 184 -10.26 39.45 11.88
N LYS A 185 -9.62 38.28 12.02
CA LYS A 185 -8.47 37.87 11.21
C LYS A 185 -8.94 37.43 9.83
N ILE A 186 -8.25 37.90 8.81
CA ILE A 186 -8.51 37.55 7.41
C ILE A 186 -7.21 37.17 6.70
N CYS A 187 -7.36 36.25 5.77
CA CYS A 187 -6.28 35.62 5.00
C CYS A 187 -6.58 35.78 3.51
N LYS A 188 -5.55 35.97 2.70
CA LYS A 188 -5.65 36.00 1.24
C LYS A 188 -4.44 35.34 0.62
N MET A 189 -4.64 34.46 -0.36
CA MET A 189 -3.53 33.79 -1.02
C MET A 189 -2.78 34.77 -1.93
N ASP A 190 -1.45 34.76 -1.83
CA ASP A 190 -0.57 35.33 -2.86
C ASP A 190 -0.48 34.33 -4.01
N GLU A 191 -1.23 34.58 -5.08
CA GLU A 191 -1.27 33.71 -6.25
C GLU A 191 0.09 33.59 -6.94
N GLU A 192 0.85 34.68 -7.02
CA GLU A 192 2.13 34.70 -7.73
C GLU A 192 3.18 33.86 -7.01
N LYS A 193 3.22 33.97 -5.67
CA LYS A 193 4.14 33.22 -4.82
C LYS A 193 3.67 31.79 -4.57
N SER A 194 2.37 31.51 -4.66
CA SER A 194 1.80 30.17 -4.41
C SER A 194 1.63 29.32 -5.67
N LYS A 195 1.88 29.88 -6.86
CA LYS A 195 1.65 29.18 -8.16
C LYS A 195 2.40 27.85 -8.31
N ASP A 196 3.55 27.73 -7.65
CA ASP A 196 4.41 26.54 -7.72
C ASP A 196 4.01 25.50 -6.66
N TYR A 197 3.12 25.86 -5.74
CA TYR A 197 2.66 25.05 -4.61
C TYR A 197 1.18 24.70 -4.69
N LYS A 198 0.57 24.71 -5.89
CA LYS A 198 -0.87 24.50 -6.09
C LYS A 198 -1.45 23.28 -5.36
N ASP A 199 -0.65 22.21 -5.31
CA ASP A 199 -1.03 20.93 -4.73
C ASP A 199 -0.66 20.77 -3.25
N ASN A 200 -0.01 21.77 -2.64
CA ASN A 200 0.41 21.75 -1.24
C ASN A 200 -0.07 22.99 -0.46
N PRO A 201 -1.28 22.92 0.15
CA PRO A 201 -1.85 24.03 0.91
C PRO A 201 -0.99 24.54 2.06
N GLU A 202 -0.15 23.68 2.64
CA GLU A 202 0.73 24.05 3.74
C GLU A 202 1.90 24.93 3.30
N GLU A 203 2.19 24.95 2.00
CA GLU A 203 3.25 25.76 1.38
C GLU A 203 2.70 27.02 0.71
N TRP A 204 1.38 27.19 0.66
CA TRP A 204 0.79 28.42 0.11
C TRP A 204 1.23 29.64 0.90
N ILE A 205 1.63 30.68 0.17
CA ILE A 205 2.03 31.97 0.70
C ILE A 205 0.78 32.84 0.82
N LEU A 206 0.53 33.35 2.03
CA LEU A 206 -0.68 34.08 2.38
C LEU A 206 -0.33 35.48 2.89
N TYR A 207 -1.15 36.44 2.53
CA TYR A 207 -1.28 37.70 3.25
C TYR A 207 -2.18 37.51 4.46
N PHE A 208 -1.76 38.07 5.59
CA PHE A 208 -2.50 38.02 6.85
C PHE A 208 -2.84 39.43 7.33
N GLY A 209 -4.09 39.65 7.73
CA GLY A 209 -4.54 40.96 8.19
C GLY A 209 -5.70 40.92 9.17
N TYR A 210 -6.01 42.08 9.74
CA TYR A 210 -7.20 42.34 10.55
C TYR A 210 -8.13 43.29 9.81
N ILE A 211 -9.44 43.08 9.96
CA ILE A 211 -10.44 44.04 9.52
C ILE A 211 -10.42 45.25 10.46
N GLU A 212 -9.99 46.42 10.00
CA GLU A 212 -10.01 47.66 10.79
C GLU A 212 -11.32 48.44 10.61
N ASN A 213 -11.89 48.41 9.40
CA ASN A 213 -13.11 49.15 9.07
C ASN A 213 -13.76 48.59 7.80
N LYS A 214 -15.01 48.97 7.53
CA LYS A 214 -15.78 48.58 6.35
C LYS A 214 -16.56 49.77 5.81
N ALA A 215 -16.39 50.05 4.52
CA ALA A 215 -17.13 51.11 3.84
C ALA A 215 -17.25 50.80 2.35
N ASN A 216 -18.37 51.16 1.72
CA ASN A 216 -18.55 51.06 0.26
C ASN A 216 -18.21 49.69 -0.33
N LYS A 217 -18.59 48.59 0.35
CA LYS A 217 -18.26 47.20 -0.01
C LYS A 217 -16.76 46.89 -0.10
N LYS A 218 -15.92 47.69 0.56
CA LYS A 218 -14.50 47.47 0.77
C LYS A 218 -14.21 47.24 2.25
N ILE A 219 -13.04 46.67 2.52
CA ILE A 219 -12.51 46.45 3.86
C ILE A 219 -11.22 47.24 4.02
N LEU A 220 -11.03 47.88 5.17
CA LEU A 220 -9.75 48.45 5.56
C LEU A 220 -8.99 47.35 6.28
N VAL A 221 -7.84 46.95 5.75
CA VAL A 221 -7.04 45.83 6.27
C VAL A 221 -5.78 46.38 6.90
N ARG A 222 -5.54 46.06 8.17
CA ARG A 222 -4.21 46.18 8.79
C ARG A 222 -3.48 44.87 8.60
N TYR A 223 -2.48 44.88 7.74
CA TYR A 223 -1.64 43.71 7.49
C TYR A 223 -0.70 43.48 8.68
N TYR A 224 -0.55 42.22 9.07
CA TYR A 224 0.37 41.80 10.14
C TYR A 224 1.38 40.73 9.72
N GLY A 225 1.30 40.28 8.46
CA GLY A 225 2.31 39.40 7.91
C GLY A 225 2.01 38.97 6.49
N HIS A 226 3.05 38.42 5.85
CA HIS A 226 3.00 37.79 4.55
C HIS A 226 3.95 36.59 4.57
N GLY A 227 3.46 35.41 4.17
CA GLY A 227 4.25 34.19 4.21
C GLY A 227 3.43 32.94 4.52
N ASN A 228 4.11 31.93 5.07
CA ASN A 228 3.54 30.69 5.56
C ASN A 228 4.32 30.23 6.81
N LYS A 229 4.17 28.97 7.24
CA LYS A 229 4.89 28.44 8.40
C LYS A 229 6.41 28.29 8.21
N TYR A 230 6.90 28.29 6.97
CA TYR A 230 8.30 28.09 6.60
C TYR A 230 8.99 29.35 6.08
N THR A 231 8.21 30.30 5.59
CA THR A 231 8.69 31.48 4.87
C THR A 231 8.01 32.72 5.41
N HIS A 232 8.79 33.74 5.73
CA HIS A 232 8.29 35.08 6.07
C HIS A 232 8.79 36.09 5.05
N ILE A 233 7.90 36.97 4.59
CA ILE A 233 8.18 38.01 3.61
C ILE A 233 7.89 39.36 4.28
N ASP A 234 8.95 40.15 4.50
CA ASP A 234 8.88 41.46 5.16
C ASP A 234 8.56 42.58 4.15
N ASP A 235 7.32 42.59 3.66
CA ASP A 235 6.85 43.58 2.67
C ASP A 235 5.52 44.23 3.04
N MET A 236 4.75 43.66 3.97
CA MET A 236 3.39 44.12 4.30
C MET A 236 3.20 44.51 5.77
N ASP A 237 4.23 44.39 6.60
CA ASP A 237 4.13 44.65 8.03
C ASP A 237 3.63 46.07 8.33
N ASN A 238 2.60 46.14 9.17
CA ASN A 238 1.93 47.37 9.63
C ASN A 238 1.33 48.26 8.54
N LYS A 239 1.23 47.79 7.29
CA LYS A 239 0.50 48.52 6.25
C LYS A 239 -1.00 48.49 6.52
N ILE A 240 -1.67 49.60 6.24
CA ILE A 240 -3.12 49.73 6.37
C ILE A 240 -3.69 50.19 5.03
N LEU A 241 -4.45 49.33 4.35
CA LEU A 241 -4.92 49.59 2.98
C LEU A 241 -6.40 49.25 2.82
N TRP A 242 -7.10 50.02 2.00
CA TRP A 242 -8.45 49.68 1.55
C TRP A 242 -8.38 48.64 0.45
N GLU A 243 -8.95 47.47 0.72
CA GLU A 243 -8.94 46.31 -0.17
C GLU A 243 -10.35 45.97 -0.67
N SER A 244 -10.38 45.34 -1.85
CA SER A 244 -11.55 44.59 -2.26
C SER A 244 -11.66 43.33 -1.38
N PRO A 245 -12.86 42.92 -0.93
CA PRO A 245 -13.02 41.67 -0.19
C PRO A 245 -12.78 40.42 -1.04
N GLN A 246 -12.62 40.56 -2.37
CA GLN A 246 -12.32 39.46 -3.28
C GLN A 246 -10.98 38.79 -2.94
N GLY A 247 -10.98 37.45 -2.84
CA GLY A 247 -9.80 36.65 -2.51
C GLY A 247 -9.48 36.57 -1.02
N TRP A 248 -10.17 37.35 -0.17
CA TRP A 248 -10.06 37.24 1.27
C TRP A 248 -11.04 36.22 1.84
N TRP A 249 -10.63 35.50 2.88
CA TRP A 249 -11.49 34.70 3.74
C TRP A 249 -11.15 35.00 5.21
N VAL A 250 -12.06 34.64 6.13
CA VAL A 250 -11.79 34.71 7.58
C VAL A 250 -10.85 33.57 7.95
N CYS A 251 -9.70 33.87 8.54
CA CYS A 251 -8.76 32.84 8.99
C CYS A 251 -9.35 32.07 10.19
N GLU A 252 -8.96 30.81 10.35
CA GLU A 252 -9.14 30.05 11.60
C GLU A 252 -8.16 30.51 12.70
#